data_AF-A0A538ATL6-F1
#
_entry.id   AF-A0A538ATL6-F1
#
_cell.length_a   1.000
_cell.length_b   1.000
_cell.length_c   1.000
_cell.angle_alpha   90.00
_cell.angle_beta   90.00
_cell.angle_gamma   90.00
#
_symmetry.space_group_name_H-M   'P 1'
#
loop_
_entity.id
_entity.type
_entity.pdbx_description
1 polymer ?
#
loop_
_entity_poly.entity_id
_entity_poly.type
_entity_poly.pdbx_seq_one_letter_code
_entity_poly.pdbx_strand_id
1 'polypeptide(L)'
;MYPEDLRYTSEHEWARREGDSVRVGITHFAQDSLGDIVYVDIPGPGTAVNAGQPFGEVESTKSVSDLFSPVSGEIVERNGA
;
A
#
# COMPACT_ATOMS: atom_id res chain seq x y z
N MET A 1 -13.79 -4.46 12.66
CA MET A 1 -12.74 -4.37 13.70
C MET A 1 -11.43 -4.13 12.97
N TYR A 2 -10.67 -3.10 13.36
CA TYR A 2 -9.36 -2.79 12.77
C TYR A 2 -8.28 -3.47 13.62
N PRO A 3 -7.30 -4.17 13.03
CA PRO A 3 -6.19 -4.74 13.78
C PRO A 3 -5.42 -3.67 14.58
N GLU A 4 -5.13 -3.94 15.86
CA GLU A 4 -4.47 -2.98 16.77
C GLU A 4 -2.97 -2.79 16.48
N ASP A 5 -2.37 -3.73 15.75
CA ASP A 5 -0.96 -3.73 15.36
C ASP A 5 -0.67 -2.94 14.07
N LEU A 6 -1.68 -2.26 13.54
CA LEU A 6 -1.58 -1.43 12.34
C LEU A 6 -1.58 0.07 12.68
N ARG A 7 -0.92 0.84 11.82
CA ARG A 7 -1.04 2.29 11.71
C ARG A 7 -1.68 2.61 10.36
N TYR A 8 -2.50 3.65 10.29
CA TYR A 8 -3.34 3.95 9.13
C TYR A 8 -3.11 5.37 8.61
N THR A 9 -3.25 5.55 7.30
CA THR A 9 -3.24 6.86 6.61
C THR A 9 -4.67 7.35 6.38
N SER A 10 -4.83 8.64 6.03
CA SER A 10 -6.10 9.19 5.56
C SER A 10 -6.48 8.66 4.17
N GLU A 11 -5.50 8.21 3.40
CA GLU A 11 -5.59 7.72 2.03
C GLU A 11 -5.93 6.21 1.98
N HIS A 12 -6.22 5.61 3.14
CA HIS A 12 -6.68 4.23 3.30
C HIS A 12 -5.63 3.14 3.06
N GLU A 13 -4.36 3.44 3.29
CA GLU A 13 -3.28 2.48 3.48
C GLU A 13 -3.04 2.18 4.98
N TRP A 14 -2.37 1.06 5.23
CA TRP A 14 -1.86 0.70 6.53
C TRP A 14 -0.36 0.38 6.48
N ALA A 15 0.29 0.58 7.62
CA ALA A 15 1.67 0.20 7.87
C ALA A 15 1.74 -0.70 9.12
N ARG A 16 2.50 -1.80 9.00
CA ARG A 16 2.80 -2.74 10.09
C ARG A 16 4.30 -2.88 10.23
N ARG A 17 4.81 -2.70 11.45
CA ARG A 17 6.24 -2.94 11.72
C ARG A 17 6.51 -4.43 11.83
N GLU A 18 7.49 -4.93 11.09
CA GLU A 18 7.94 -6.33 11.12
C GLU A 18 9.47 -6.36 11.29
N GLY A 19 9.93 -6.36 12.55
CA GLY A 19 11.35 -6.24 12.88
C GLY A 19 11.92 -4.89 12.42
N ASP A 20 12.82 -4.96 11.44
CA ASP A 20 13.50 -3.80 10.84
C ASP A 20 12.83 -3.30 9.55
N SER A 21 11.77 -3.97 9.07
CA SER A 21 10.99 -3.54 7.91
C SER A 21 9.59 -3.07 8.29
N VAL A 22 8.94 -2.40 7.33
CA VAL A 22 7.54 -1.99 7.41
C VAL A 22 6.79 -2.65 6.26
N ARG A 23 5.80 -3.48 6.59
CA ARG A 23 4.85 -4.00 5.61
C ARG A 23 3.74 -2.97 5.39
N VAL A 24 3.41 -2.73 4.13
CA VAL A 24 2.39 -1.77 3.72
C VAL A 24 1.31 -2.48 2.90
N GLY A 25 0.08 -2.01 2.98
CA GLY A 25 -1.02 -2.45 2.13
C GLY A 25 -2.22 -1.50 2.21
N ILE A 26 -3.30 -1.82 1.49
CA ILE A 26 -4.55 -1.07 1.55
C ILE A 26 -5.50 -1.63 2.61
N THR A 27 -6.32 -0.77 3.19
CA THR A 27 -7.32 -1.17 4.19
C THR A 27 -8.45 -2.00 3.58
N HIS A 28 -9.19 -2.71 4.45
CA HIS A 28 -10.40 -3.41 4.03
C HIS A 28 -11.46 -2.48 3.41
N PHE A 29 -11.54 -1.22 3.88
CA PHE A 29 -12.44 -0.23 3.31
C PHE A 29 -12.06 0.14 1.87
N ALA A 30 -10.76 0.32 1.60
CA ALA A 30 -10.27 0.63 0.25
C ALA A 30 -10.60 -0.49 -0.75
N GLN A 31 -10.30 -1.75 -0.41
CA GLN A 31 -10.60 -2.87 -1.32
C GLN A 31 -12.11 -3.05 -1.56
N ASP A 32 -12.96 -2.81 -0.55
CA ASP A 32 -14.41 -2.94 -0.70
C ASP A 32 -14.97 -1.86 -1.63
N SER A 33 -14.44 -0.64 -1.50
CA SER A 33 -14.77 0.49 -2.37
C SER A 33 -14.34 0.22 -3.83
N LEU A 34 -13.11 -0.26 -4.02
CA LEU A 34 -12.54 -0.59 -5.33
C LEU A 34 -13.25 -1.78 -5.98
N GLY A 35 -13.71 -2.77 -5.21
CA GLY A 35 -14.26 -4.02 -5.72
C GLY A 35 -13.16 -4.95 -6.24
N ASP A 36 -13.46 -5.70 -7.30
CA ASP A 36 -12.53 -6.69 -7.86
C ASP A 36 -11.26 -6.01 -8.42
N ILE A 37 -10.15 -6.19 -7.70
CA ILE A 37 -8.82 -5.73 -8.11
C ILE A 37 -8.30 -6.67 -9.21
N VAL A 38 -7.92 -6.08 -10.33
CA VAL A 38 -7.45 -6.81 -11.52
C VAL A 38 -5.97 -6.62 -11.78
N TYR A 39 -5.38 -5.52 -11.29
CA TYR A 39 -3.97 -5.21 -11.50
C TYR A 39 -3.40 -4.35 -10.35
N VAL A 40 -2.12 -4.54 -10.07
CA VAL A 40 -1.35 -3.77 -9.08
C VAL A 40 0.01 -3.47 -9.70
N ASP A 41 0.34 -2.19 -9.82
CA ASP A 41 1.69 -1.75 -10.21
C ASP A 41 2.38 -1.09 -9.02
N ILE A 42 3.47 -1.70 -8.58
CA ILE A 42 4.29 -1.22 -7.48
C ILE A 42 5.77 -1.41 -7.81
N PRO A 43 6.66 -0.50 -7.35
CA PRO A 43 8.05 -0.54 -7.72
C PRO A 43 8.76 -1.76 -7.14
N GLY A 44 9.86 -2.15 -7.78
CA GLY A 44 10.71 -3.23 -7.30
C GLY A 44 11.65 -2.81 -6.16
N PRO A 45 12.34 -3.79 -5.55
CA PRO A 45 13.37 -3.53 -4.54
C PRO A 45 14.44 -2.54 -5.02
N GLY A 46 14.96 -1.71 -4.12
CA GLY A 46 15.93 -0.66 -4.43
C GLY A 46 15.28 0.70 -4.77
N THR A 47 13.96 0.77 -4.86
CA THR A 47 13.25 2.01 -5.16
C THR A 47 13.03 2.83 -3.87
N ALA A 48 13.45 4.10 -3.89
CA ALA A 48 13.17 5.03 -2.80
C ALA A 48 11.70 5.51 -2.84
N VAL A 49 11.05 5.55 -1.68
CA VAL A 49 9.70 6.06 -1.49
C VAL A 49 9.68 7.15 -0.41
N ASN A 50 8.76 8.10 -0.55
CA ASN A 50 8.60 9.22 0.38
C ASN A 50 7.21 9.18 1.01
N ALA A 51 7.13 9.39 2.32
CA ALA A 51 5.87 9.49 3.05
C ALA A 51 4.93 10.51 2.39
N GLY A 52 3.67 10.12 2.17
CA GLY A 52 2.64 10.96 1.55
C GLY A 52 2.84 11.23 0.06
N GLN A 53 3.74 10.50 -0.61
CA GLN A 53 3.90 10.58 -2.07
C GLN A 53 3.40 9.30 -2.74
N PRO A 54 2.85 9.39 -3.96
CA PRO A 54 2.45 8.23 -4.72
C PRO A 54 3.68 7.38 -5.05
N PHE A 55 3.55 6.06 -4.94
CA PHE A 55 4.61 5.11 -5.27
C PHE A 55 4.16 4.00 -6.22
N GLY A 56 2.84 3.84 -6.42
CA GLY A 56 2.28 2.82 -7.29
C GLY A 56 0.79 3.06 -7.48
N GLU A 57 0.11 2.11 -8.11
CA GLU A 57 -1.32 2.18 -8.39
C GLU A 57 -1.98 0.80 -8.28
N VAL A 58 -3.26 0.81 -7.92
CA VAL A 58 -4.14 -0.35 -7.93
C VAL A 58 -5.28 -0.10 -8.92
N GLU A 59 -5.54 -1.07 -9.78
CA GLU A 59 -6.62 -1.04 -10.75
C GLU A 59 -7.65 -2.11 -10.42
N SER A 60 -8.91 -1.66 -10.38
CA SER A 60 -10.08 -2.52 -10.28
C SER A 60 -10.93 -2.42 -11.54
N THR A 61 -11.96 -3.26 -11.63
CA THR A 61 -12.97 -3.16 -12.68
C THR A 61 -13.77 -1.84 -12.66
N LYS A 62 -13.64 -1.03 -11.61
CA LYS A 62 -14.37 0.23 -11.43
C LYS A 62 -13.49 1.47 -11.64
N SER A 63 -12.23 1.42 -11.22
CA SER A 63 -11.36 2.59 -11.17
C SER A 63 -9.89 2.22 -11.02
N VAL A 64 -9.02 3.16 -11.38
CA VAL A 64 -7.59 3.18 -11.01
C VAL A 64 -7.42 4.11 -9.81
N SER A 65 -6.55 3.76 -8.87
CA SER A 65 -6.25 4.57 -7.70
C SER A 65 -4.77 4.53 -7.36
N ASP A 66 -4.19 5.71 -7.13
CA ASP A 66 -2.82 5.86 -6.67
C ASP A 66 -2.67 5.28 -5.25
N LEU A 67 -1.51 4.71 -4.97
CA LEU A 67 -1.09 4.24 -3.65
C LEU A 67 -0.06 5.21 -3.08
N PHE A 68 -0.30 5.70 -1.86
CA PHE A 68 0.57 6.63 -1.17
C PHE A 68 1.42 5.93 -0.13
N SER A 69 2.71 6.25 -0.08
CA SER A 69 3.59 5.59 0.89
C SER A 69 3.31 6.13 2.30
N PRO A 70 3.03 5.29 3.31
CA PRO A 70 2.81 5.75 4.68
C PRO A 70 4.12 6.17 5.37
N VAL A 71 5.27 5.77 4.84
CA VAL A 71 6.60 6.03 5.41
C VAL A 71 7.62 6.35 4.31
N SER A 72 8.68 7.08 4.66
CA SER A 72 9.84 7.22 3.77
C SER A 72 10.82 6.06 3.97
N GLY A 73 11.41 5.57 2.89
CA GLY A 73 12.35 4.46 2.96
C GLY A 73 12.72 3.92 1.58
N GLU A 74 13.22 2.69 1.57
CA GLU A 74 13.55 1.95 0.36
C GLU A 74 12.71 0.66 0.32
N ILE A 75 12.12 0.35 -0.83
CA ILE A 75 11.42 -0.92 -1.03
C ILE A 75 12.45 -2.05 -0.98
N VAL A 76 12.24 -3.02 -0.11
CA VAL A 76 13.11 -4.21 0.04
C VAL A 76 12.48 -5.46 -0.55
N GLU A 77 11.15 -5.52 -0.62
CA GLU A 77 10.37 -6.64 -1.14
C GLU A 77 9.04 -6.11 -1.68
N ARG A 78 8.50 -6.75 -2.72
CA ARG A 78 7.13 -6.53 -3.19
C ARG A 78 6.41 -7.87 -3.30
N ASN A 79 5.11 -7.89 -3.01
CA ASN A 79 4.31 -9.09 -3.23
C ASN A 79 4.20 -9.32 -4.76
N GLY A 80 4.74 -10.44 -5.24
CA GLY A 80 4.61 -10.83 -6.64
C GLY A 80 3.20 -11.35 -6.94
N ALA A 81 2.86 -11.38 -8.23
CA ALA A 81 1.73 -12.17 -8.72
C ALA A 81 2.06 -13.67 -8.67
#